data_AF-F0Y3T1-F1
#
_entry.id   AF-F0Y3T1-F1
#
_cell.length_a   1.000
_cell.length_b   1.000
_cell.length_c   1.000
_cell.angle_alpha   90.00
_cell.angle_beta   90.00
_cell.angle_gamma   90.00
#
_symmetry.space_group_name_H-M   'P 1'
#
loop_
_entity.id
_entity.type
_entity.pdbx_description
1 polymer ?
#
loop_
_entity_poly.entity_id
_entity_poly.type
_entity_poly.pdbx_seq_one_letter_code
_entity_poly.pdbx_strand_id
1 'polypeptide(L)'
;MLRLIGDGNWPTQARPNVTDTGKPVPGMCVGLVFALGQGAQASHVSECHPQMTRVLTRWCRGTLPRTRKGAEFPFSSLQVNYNYAAQKHVDGNNIGPSYIMSIGDHSGGGLWTADQGVIDCKDAWKLFDGNKEHATRPFKGERISFIAFAHGQYNKLEAPVVKMLKGMGFNAARSDGKDLEFFSRFRIERSYLTDEHNDKFREELKKRNAGNAVEAALAGAGDVAVECYGRQAERGGGWMAFRGAAGVEKLELTPNSVGIWCAELTIDGTGALALADHKRVDFYNKRDKATADFSKRVKAMKPGTPVILGIADTACAASRPLGGAVYSALQLLGAPEDMPKIEYRAAWAMVGYKGCAPGGALTAMGTRSTLLRLDATFGVDKAKKTTMAVKKKADLTSIIDVVIGQGQDSAVANDEQPKKKAKKA
;
A
#
# COMPACT_ATOMS: atom_id res chain seq x y z
N MET A 1 -19.06 32.97 -10.91
CA MET A 1 -19.70 31.65 -10.74
C MET A 1 -19.82 31.25 -9.27
N LEU A 2 -18.74 31.09 -8.50
CA LEU A 2 -18.85 30.73 -7.07
C LEU A 2 -19.37 31.87 -6.19
N ARG A 3 -19.13 33.14 -6.56
CA ARG A 3 -19.85 34.29 -5.97
C ARG A 3 -21.37 34.26 -6.19
N LEU A 4 -21.87 33.51 -7.18
CA LEU A 4 -23.33 33.28 -7.35
C LEU A 4 -23.86 32.18 -6.41
N ILE A 5 -22.98 31.39 -5.79
CA ILE A 5 -23.29 30.50 -4.66
C ILE A 5 -23.11 31.27 -3.32
N GLY A 6 -22.43 32.43 -3.37
CA GLY A 6 -21.89 33.20 -2.25
C GLY A 6 -22.87 34.13 -1.52
N ASP A 7 -24.16 34.18 -1.89
CA ASP A 7 -25.19 34.92 -1.14
C ASP A 7 -25.59 34.18 0.16
N GLY A 8 -24.64 33.48 0.80
CA GLY A 8 -24.81 32.80 2.10
C GLY A 8 -25.40 31.39 2.06
N ASN A 9 -25.96 30.94 0.94
CA ASN A 9 -26.68 29.65 0.84
C ASN A 9 -25.84 28.53 0.21
N TRP A 10 -24.68 28.22 0.80
CA TRP A 10 -23.91 27.05 0.39
C TRP A 10 -24.68 25.77 0.74
N PRO A 11 -24.70 24.75 -0.15
CA PRO A 11 -25.23 23.45 0.21
C PRO A 11 -24.46 22.89 1.40
N THR A 12 -25.12 22.08 2.22
CA THR A 12 -24.47 21.37 3.32
C THR A 12 -24.44 19.88 3.06
N GLN A 13 -23.47 19.21 3.66
CA GLN A 13 -23.27 17.77 3.52
C GLN A 13 -22.94 17.16 4.88
N ALA A 14 -23.52 15.99 5.17
CA ALA A 14 -23.21 15.23 6.36
C ALA A 14 -21.84 14.55 6.18
N ARG A 15 -20.83 15.04 6.91
CA ARG A 15 -19.48 14.44 6.93
C ARG A 15 -18.99 14.32 8.37
N PRO A 16 -19.55 13.40 9.19
CA PRO A 16 -19.22 13.31 10.61
C PRO A 16 -17.72 13.09 10.87
N ASN A 17 -17.01 12.45 9.94
CA ASN A 17 -15.58 12.14 10.08
C ASN A 17 -14.66 13.37 9.95
N VAL A 18 -15.18 14.54 9.53
CA VAL A 18 -14.36 15.75 9.31
C VAL A 18 -14.78 16.93 10.19
N THR A 19 -15.73 16.71 11.10
CA THR A 19 -16.26 17.72 12.03
C THR A 19 -16.19 17.17 13.46
N ASP A 20 -15.89 18.04 14.40
CA ASP A 20 -15.90 17.80 15.85
C ASP A 20 -17.31 17.84 16.45
N THR A 21 -18.23 18.58 15.82
CA THR A 21 -19.61 18.77 16.30
C THR A 21 -20.60 17.75 15.76
N GLY A 22 -20.21 16.94 14.78
CA GLY A 22 -21.13 16.05 14.04
C GLY A 22 -22.12 16.77 13.11
N LYS A 23 -22.13 18.11 13.09
CA LYS A 23 -23.05 18.93 12.27
C LYS A 23 -22.66 18.89 10.78
N PRO A 24 -23.64 19.01 9.87
CA PRO A 24 -23.37 19.19 8.44
C PRO A 24 -22.41 20.35 8.18
N VAL A 25 -21.49 20.16 7.25
CA VAL A 25 -20.50 21.16 6.86
C VAL A 25 -20.86 21.79 5.51
N PRO A 26 -20.58 23.08 5.29
CA PRO A 26 -20.89 23.72 4.02
C PRO A 26 -19.93 23.26 2.91
N GLY A 27 -20.50 22.80 1.81
CA GLY A 27 -19.80 22.18 0.70
C GLY A 27 -20.68 21.17 -0.04
N MET A 28 -20.12 20.65 -1.12
CA MET A 28 -20.78 19.66 -1.98
C MET A 28 -19.75 18.75 -2.63
N CYS A 29 -20.13 17.50 -2.87
CA CYS A 29 -19.39 16.61 -3.75
C CYS A 29 -20.16 16.47 -5.07
N VAL A 30 -19.50 16.77 -6.19
CA VAL A 30 -20.03 16.50 -7.54
C VAL A 30 -19.30 15.31 -8.16
N GLY A 31 -19.97 14.59 -9.05
CA GLY A 31 -19.48 13.35 -9.65
C GLY A 31 -19.91 12.12 -8.87
N LEU A 32 -19.02 11.15 -8.74
CA LEU A 32 -19.30 9.85 -8.13
C LEU A 32 -19.28 9.92 -6.61
N VAL A 33 -20.31 9.38 -5.97
CA VAL A 33 -20.43 9.21 -4.52
C VAL A 33 -20.89 7.79 -4.18
N PHE A 34 -20.81 7.41 -2.90
CA PHE A 34 -21.40 6.18 -2.39
C PHE A 34 -22.56 6.54 -1.46
N ALA A 35 -23.77 6.14 -1.83
CA ALA A 35 -24.93 6.29 -0.96
C ALA A 35 -25.21 4.97 -0.23
N LEU A 36 -25.36 5.05 1.09
CA LEU A 36 -25.62 3.88 1.92
C LEU A 36 -26.91 3.17 1.45
N GLY A 37 -26.82 1.85 1.21
CA GLY A 37 -27.94 1.04 0.73
C GLY A 37 -28.24 1.15 -0.78
N GLN A 38 -27.63 2.10 -1.49
CA GLN A 38 -27.83 2.29 -2.94
C GLN A 38 -26.54 2.13 -3.75
N GLY A 39 -25.37 2.09 -3.11
CA GLY A 39 -24.09 1.86 -3.76
C GLY A 39 -23.51 3.10 -4.43
N ALA A 40 -22.57 2.88 -5.37
CA ALA A 40 -21.90 3.96 -6.08
C ALA A 40 -22.76 4.51 -7.23
N GLN A 41 -23.02 5.81 -7.18
CA GLN A 41 -23.87 6.53 -8.12
C GLN A 41 -23.42 7.98 -8.27
N ALA A 42 -24.03 8.73 -9.19
CA ALA A 42 -23.77 10.15 -9.25
C ALA A 42 -24.36 10.87 -8.03
N SER A 43 -23.69 11.91 -7.56
CA SER A 43 -24.20 12.75 -6.50
C SER A 43 -25.51 13.40 -6.93
N HIS A 44 -26.46 13.51 -6.01
CA HIS A 44 -27.71 14.25 -6.22
C HIS A 44 -27.48 15.68 -6.75
N VAL A 45 -26.43 16.37 -6.26
CA VAL A 45 -26.05 17.71 -6.76
C VAL A 45 -25.71 17.70 -8.25
N SER A 46 -25.04 16.65 -8.74
CA SER A 46 -24.71 16.54 -10.16
C SER A 46 -25.93 16.24 -11.02
N GLU A 47 -26.91 15.51 -10.49
CA GLU A 47 -28.16 15.21 -11.18
C GLU A 47 -29.06 16.45 -11.26
N CYS A 48 -29.19 17.20 -10.17
CA CYS A 48 -30.00 18.42 -10.13
C CYS A 48 -29.33 19.62 -10.83
N HIS A 49 -28.00 19.67 -10.87
CA HIS A 49 -27.25 20.80 -11.40
C HIS A 49 -26.16 20.40 -12.41
N PRO A 50 -26.50 19.68 -13.50
CA PRO A 50 -25.51 19.13 -14.43
C PRO A 50 -24.67 20.20 -15.15
N GLN A 51 -25.23 21.38 -15.38
CA GLN A 51 -24.48 22.49 -16.00
C GLN A 51 -23.44 23.08 -15.05
N MET A 52 -23.77 23.20 -13.76
CA MET A 52 -22.79 23.62 -12.75
C MET A 52 -21.65 22.60 -12.68
N THR A 53 -21.98 21.32 -12.62
CA THR A 53 -20.99 20.23 -12.61
C THR A 53 -20.08 20.31 -13.84
N ARG A 54 -20.62 20.52 -15.04
CA ARG A 54 -19.81 20.67 -16.27
C ARG A 54 -18.84 21.85 -16.22
N VAL A 55 -19.25 22.98 -15.65
CA VAL A 55 -18.34 24.13 -15.54
C VAL A 55 -17.24 23.84 -14.52
N LEU A 56 -17.58 23.25 -13.37
CA LEU A 56 -16.60 22.86 -12.35
C LEU A 56 -15.59 21.84 -12.88
N THR A 57 -16.05 20.79 -13.57
CA THR A 57 -15.16 19.78 -14.15
C THR A 57 -14.32 20.34 -15.29
N ARG A 58 -14.88 21.22 -16.14
CA ARG A 58 -14.13 21.89 -17.21
C ARG A 58 -13.04 22.80 -16.64
N TRP A 59 -13.35 23.60 -15.62
CA TRP A 59 -12.37 24.44 -14.93
C TRP A 59 -11.28 23.59 -14.26
N CYS A 60 -11.67 22.52 -13.55
CA CYS A 60 -10.75 21.59 -12.92
C CYS A 60 -9.79 20.97 -13.94
N ARG A 61 -10.31 20.41 -15.03
CA ARG A 61 -9.48 19.83 -16.12
C ARG A 61 -8.58 20.84 -16.83
N GLY A 62 -9.04 22.09 -16.95
CA GLY A 62 -8.28 23.17 -17.57
C GLY A 62 -7.14 23.70 -16.71
N THR A 63 -7.19 23.47 -15.39
CA THR A 63 -6.21 24.03 -14.43
C THR A 63 -5.36 22.96 -13.74
N LEU A 64 -5.81 21.70 -13.72
CA LEU A 64 -5.04 20.58 -13.17
C LEU A 64 -3.71 20.39 -13.91
N PRO A 65 -2.62 20.07 -13.18
CA PRO A 65 -1.35 19.70 -13.81
C PRO A 65 -1.52 18.48 -14.71
N ARG A 66 -0.87 18.52 -15.87
CA ARG A 66 -0.75 17.36 -16.78
C ARG A 66 0.52 16.58 -16.48
N THR A 67 0.53 15.29 -16.82
CA THR A 67 1.76 14.50 -16.75
C THR A 67 2.80 15.01 -17.76
N ARG A 68 4.05 14.57 -17.65
CA ARG A 68 5.12 14.88 -18.62
C ARG A 68 4.75 14.48 -20.05
N LYS A 69 3.93 13.44 -20.21
CA LYS A 69 3.40 12.96 -21.50
C LYS A 69 2.09 13.66 -21.91
N GLY A 70 1.71 14.74 -21.22
CA GLY A 70 0.49 15.52 -21.50
C GLY A 70 -0.82 14.87 -21.03
N ALA A 71 -0.77 13.72 -20.36
CA ALA A 71 -1.95 13.01 -19.91
C ALA A 71 -2.68 13.78 -18.80
N GLU A 72 -4.00 13.71 -18.81
CA GLU A 72 -4.84 14.30 -17.77
C GLU A 72 -4.86 13.41 -16.53
N PHE A 73 -4.96 14.04 -15.35
CA PHE A 73 -5.27 13.31 -14.14
C PHE A 73 -6.68 12.70 -14.25
N PRO A 74 -6.83 11.38 -14.06
CA PRO A 74 -8.14 10.76 -14.03
C PRO A 74 -8.84 11.08 -12.70
N PHE A 75 -10.09 11.52 -12.73
CA PHE A 75 -10.90 11.72 -11.53
C PHE A 75 -12.38 11.38 -11.79
N SER A 76 -13.06 10.90 -10.75
CA SER A 76 -14.50 10.59 -10.81
C SER A 76 -15.35 11.58 -10.03
N SER A 77 -14.70 12.38 -9.17
CA SER A 77 -15.36 13.17 -8.14
C SER A 77 -14.59 14.46 -7.89
N LEU A 78 -15.32 15.53 -7.56
CA LEU A 78 -14.76 16.81 -7.16
C LEU A 78 -15.47 17.27 -5.88
N GLN A 79 -14.74 17.27 -4.77
CA GLN A 79 -15.24 17.82 -3.50
C GLN A 79 -14.97 19.32 -3.48
N VAL A 80 -16.01 20.11 -3.22
CA VAL A 80 -15.93 21.54 -2.95
C VAL A 80 -16.28 21.76 -1.49
N ASN A 81 -15.39 22.39 -0.74
CA ASN A 81 -15.59 22.73 0.67
C ASN A 81 -15.60 24.24 0.83
N TYR A 82 -16.49 24.76 1.65
CA TYR A 82 -16.57 26.18 1.96
C TYR A 82 -16.30 26.41 3.44
N ASN A 83 -15.30 27.23 3.74
CA ASN A 83 -15.09 27.88 5.03
C ASN A 83 -15.14 27.00 6.29
N TYR A 84 -14.65 25.76 6.21
CA TYR A 84 -14.41 24.92 7.38
C TYR A 84 -13.04 24.25 7.33
N ALA A 85 -12.46 24.00 8.50
CA ALA A 85 -11.22 23.23 8.64
C ALA A 85 -11.57 21.76 8.91
N ALA A 86 -11.31 20.88 7.93
CA ALA A 86 -11.55 19.45 8.10
C ALA A 86 -10.67 18.87 9.22
N GLN A 87 -11.29 18.16 10.16
CA GLN A 87 -10.59 17.39 11.20
C GLN A 87 -9.71 16.30 10.59
N LYS A 88 -8.82 15.72 11.41
CA LYS A 88 -7.92 14.66 10.95
C LYS A 88 -8.68 13.39 10.57
N HIS A 89 -8.54 12.94 9.32
CA HIS A 89 -9.28 11.79 8.79
C HIS A 89 -8.52 11.05 7.68
N VAL A 90 -9.10 9.93 7.24
CA VAL A 90 -8.71 9.17 6.04
C VAL A 90 -9.95 8.98 5.19
N ASP A 91 -9.82 9.10 3.87
CA ASP A 91 -10.96 8.90 2.99
C ASP A 91 -11.22 7.41 2.76
N GLY A 92 -12.41 6.97 3.18
CA GLY A 92 -12.85 5.57 3.10
C GLY A 92 -12.97 5.03 1.68
N ASN A 93 -13.41 5.89 0.76
CA ASN A 93 -13.79 5.52 -0.60
C ASN A 93 -12.87 6.13 -1.67
N ASN A 94 -11.71 6.67 -1.30
CA ASN A 94 -10.75 7.23 -2.24
C ASN A 94 -9.78 6.13 -2.71
N ILE A 95 -9.34 6.20 -3.97
CA ILE A 95 -8.31 5.29 -4.48
C ILE A 95 -6.88 5.71 -4.08
N GLY A 96 -6.70 6.96 -3.64
CA GLY A 96 -5.47 7.47 -3.05
C GLY A 96 -5.06 8.81 -3.64
N PRO A 97 -4.38 8.83 -4.80
CA PRO A 97 -3.93 10.07 -5.42
C PRO A 97 -5.07 11.05 -5.61
N SER A 98 -4.90 12.25 -5.07
CA SER A 98 -5.87 13.33 -5.09
C SER A 98 -5.17 14.67 -5.25
N TYR A 99 -5.80 15.60 -5.95
CA TYR A 99 -5.31 16.97 -6.04
C TYR A 99 -6.15 17.89 -5.18
N ILE A 100 -5.51 18.76 -4.39
CA ILE A 100 -6.18 19.81 -3.62
C ILE A 100 -5.72 21.20 -4.10
N MET A 101 -6.65 22.14 -4.14
CA MET A 101 -6.38 23.57 -4.26
C MET A 101 -7.33 24.31 -3.31
N SER A 102 -6.87 25.39 -2.70
CA SER A 102 -7.68 26.36 -1.99
C SER A 102 -7.56 27.73 -2.64
N ILE A 103 -8.65 28.47 -2.65
CA ILE A 103 -8.75 29.84 -3.17
C ILE A 103 -9.51 30.71 -2.16
N GLY A 104 -9.45 32.02 -2.39
CA GLY A 104 -10.15 33.02 -1.58
C GLY A 104 -9.18 33.88 -0.78
N ASP A 105 -9.74 34.88 -0.10
CA ASP A 105 -8.96 35.78 0.75
C ASP A 105 -8.79 35.14 2.13
N HIS A 106 -7.83 34.21 2.23
CA HIS A 106 -7.50 33.54 3.48
C HIS A 106 -5.99 33.48 3.75
N SER A 107 -5.65 33.44 5.04
CA SER A 107 -4.31 33.15 5.55
C SER A 107 -4.31 31.83 6.34
N GLY A 108 -3.24 31.05 6.23
CA GLY A 108 -3.19 29.68 6.75
C GLY A 108 -4.03 28.71 5.91
N GLY A 109 -4.47 27.60 6.51
CA GLY A 109 -5.38 26.66 5.82
C GLY A 109 -4.71 25.65 4.89
N GLY A 110 -3.40 25.46 5.04
CA GLY A 110 -2.66 24.38 4.38
C GLY A 110 -3.21 23.00 4.76
N LEU A 111 -2.99 22.02 3.89
CA LEU A 111 -3.34 20.63 4.14
C LEU A 111 -2.19 19.96 4.89
N TRP A 112 -2.41 19.49 6.11
CA TRP A 112 -1.45 18.59 6.76
C TRP A 112 -1.73 17.16 6.32
N THR A 113 -0.69 16.41 5.94
CA THR A 113 -0.74 14.96 5.70
C THR A 113 0.35 14.25 6.50
N ALA A 114 0.07 13.01 6.91
CA ALA A 114 1.01 12.22 7.72
C ALA A 114 2.33 11.87 6.98
N ASP A 115 2.31 11.84 5.65
CA ASP A 115 3.43 11.47 4.79
C ASP A 115 4.24 12.65 4.25
N GLN A 116 3.63 13.84 4.12
CA GLN A 116 4.27 15.03 3.52
C GLN A 116 4.34 16.24 4.45
N GLY A 117 3.73 16.19 5.63
CA GLY A 117 3.66 17.35 6.52
C GLY A 117 2.66 18.39 6.00
N VAL A 118 2.96 19.68 6.17
CA VAL A 118 2.05 20.76 5.74
C VAL A 118 2.31 21.14 4.28
N ILE A 119 1.27 20.98 3.46
CA ILE A 119 1.21 21.34 2.06
C ILE A 119 0.49 22.69 1.92
N ASP A 120 1.19 23.69 1.39
CA ASP A 120 0.54 24.94 0.97
C ASP A 120 -0.23 24.72 -0.34
N CYS A 121 -1.56 24.78 -0.25
CA CYS A 121 -2.46 24.58 -1.37
C CYS A 121 -3.18 25.86 -1.78
N LYS A 122 -2.75 27.04 -1.34
CA LYS A 122 -3.36 28.31 -1.76
C LYS A 122 -2.99 28.64 -3.21
N ASP A 123 -4.01 28.89 -4.04
CA ASP A 123 -3.92 29.29 -5.44
C ASP A 123 -3.13 28.31 -6.36
N ALA A 124 -2.82 27.11 -5.89
CA ALA A 124 -2.07 26.09 -6.62
C ALA A 124 -2.56 24.66 -6.32
N TRP A 125 -2.66 23.83 -7.35
CA TRP A 125 -2.96 22.40 -7.20
C TRP A 125 -1.78 21.66 -6.59
N LYS A 126 -2.05 20.86 -5.55
CA LYS A 126 -1.06 20.02 -4.88
C LYS A 126 -1.55 18.58 -4.82
N LEU A 127 -0.66 17.65 -5.16
CA LEU A 127 -0.93 16.22 -5.11
C LEU A 127 -0.75 15.71 -3.67
N PHE A 128 -1.68 14.91 -3.18
CA PHE A 128 -1.59 14.19 -1.91
C PHE A 128 -2.24 12.81 -2.01
N ASP A 129 -2.04 11.97 -1.01
CA ASP A 129 -2.71 10.66 -0.91
C ASP A 129 -3.86 10.72 0.11
N GLY A 130 -5.10 10.66 -0.39
CA GLY A 130 -6.32 10.64 0.43
C GLY A 130 -6.48 9.38 1.30
N ASN A 131 -5.65 8.34 1.07
CA ASN A 131 -5.57 7.17 1.93
C ASN A 131 -4.65 7.35 3.15
N LYS A 132 -3.95 8.48 3.27
CA LYS A 132 -3.16 8.84 4.45
C LYS A 132 -3.96 9.76 5.35
N GLU A 133 -3.62 9.77 6.64
CA GLU A 133 -4.21 10.73 7.57
C GLU A 133 -3.92 12.15 7.10
N HIS A 134 -4.97 12.98 7.02
CA HIS A 134 -4.84 14.37 6.64
C HIS A 134 -5.86 15.27 7.34
N ALA A 135 -5.54 16.56 7.49
CA ALA A 135 -6.35 17.56 8.17
C ALA A 135 -6.13 18.95 7.57
N THR A 136 -7.12 19.83 7.64
CA THR A 136 -6.92 21.24 7.28
C THR A 136 -6.37 22.00 8.49
N ARG A 137 -5.26 22.72 8.31
CA ARG A 137 -4.71 23.58 9.36
C ARG A 137 -5.64 24.77 9.61
N PRO A 138 -5.59 25.39 10.81
CA PRO A 138 -6.34 26.62 11.09
C PRO A 138 -6.09 27.71 10.04
N PHE A 139 -7.13 28.49 9.74
CA PHE A 139 -7.07 29.61 8.81
C PHE A 139 -7.97 30.77 9.27
N LYS A 140 -7.76 31.94 8.68
CA LYS A 140 -8.62 33.12 8.83
C LYS A 140 -8.99 33.65 7.44
N GLY A 141 -10.19 34.22 7.32
CA GLY A 141 -10.72 34.75 6.05
C GLY A 141 -11.67 33.79 5.36
N GLU A 142 -11.88 33.96 4.06
CA GLU A 142 -12.79 33.15 3.25
C GLU A 142 -12.00 32.11 2.44
N ARG A 143 -12.22 30.82 2.73
CA ARG A 143 -11.53 29.71 2.08
C ARG A 143 -12.50 28.80 1.34
N ILE A 144 -12.30 28.62 0.04
CA ILE A 144 -12.95 27.58 -0.77
C ILE A 144 -11.87 26.58 -1.18
N SER A 145 -12.08 25.28 -0.97
CA SER A 145 -11.15 24.26 -1.49
C SER A 145 -11.81 23.26 -2.41
N PHE A 146 -11.06 22.87 -3.44
CA PHE A 146 -11.40 21.88 -4.43
C PHE A 146 -10.50 20.67 -4.25
N ILE A 147 -11.09 19.47 -4.25
CA ILE A 147 -10.36 18.22 -4.19
C ILE A 147 -10.81 17.34 -5.34
N ALA A 148 -9.95 17.12 -6.33
CA ALA A 148 -10.19 16.20 -7.42
C ALA A 148 -9.64 14.82 -7.04
N PHE A 149 -10.51 13.80 -7.05
CA PHE A 149 -10.16 12.44 -6.64
C PHE A 149 -10.93 11.40 -7.44
N ALA A 150 -10.48 10.15 -7.37
CA ALA A 150 -11.23 9.01 -7.88
C ALA A 150 -11.74 8.14 -6.73
N HIS A 151 -13.03 7.82 -6.83
CA HIS A 151 -13.71 6.92 -5.91
C HIS A 151 -13.26 5.48 -6.17
N GLY A 152 -13.12 4.63 -5.15
CA GLY A 152 -12.65 3.24 -5.29
C GLY A 152 -13.52 2.37 -6.19
N GLN A 153 -14.78 2.75 -6.44
CA GLN A 153 -15.69 2.04 -7.35
C GLN A 153 -15.80 2.66 -8.76
N TYR A 154 -14.92 3.60 -9.12
CA TYR A 154 -14.99 4.31 -10.41
C TYR A 154 -15.05 3.40 -11.65
N ASN A 155 -14.55 2.16 -11.56
CA ASN A 155 -14.53 1.17 -12.64
C ASN A 155 -15.57 0.05 -12.53
N LYS A 156 -16.43 0.09 -11.50
CA LYS A 156 -17.48 -0.91 -11.25
C LYS A 156 -18.88 -0.33 -11.39
N LEU A 157 -19.01 0.71 -12.21
CA LEU A 157 -20.26 1.45 -12.38
C LEU A 157 -21.15 0.79 -13.42
N GLU A 158 -22.45 1.01 -13.33
CA GLU A 158 -23.37 0.67 -14.41
C GLU A 158 -23.19 1.61 -15.62
N ALA A 159 -23.44 1.09 -16.83
CA ALA A 159 -23.26 1.84 -18.07
C ALA A 159 -24.00 3.19 -18.13
N PRO A 160 -25.25 3.33 -17.63
CA PRO A 160 -25.93 4.62 -17.58
C PRO A 160 -25.20 5.66 -16.70
N VAL A 161 -24.69 5.22 -15.54
CA VAL A 161 -23.91 6.09 -14.64
C VAL A 161 -22.61 6.53 -15.29
N VAL A 162 -21.91 5.61 -15.99
CA VAL A 162 -20.70 5.94 -16.76
C VAL A 162 -21.00 7.00 -17.81
N LYS A 163 -22.07 6.82 -18.60
CA LYS A 163 -22.46 7.78 -19.65
C LYS A 163 -22.75 9.16 -19.05
N MET A 164 -23.47 9.21 -17.94
CA MET A 164 -23.82 10.46 -17.26
C MET A 164 -22.57 11.19 -16.73
N LEU A 165 -21.71 10.50 -15.97
CA LEU A 165 -20.48 11.08 -15.41
C LEU A 165 -19.52 11.57 -16.50
N LYS A 166 -19.30 10.76 -17.56
CA LYS A 166 -18.49 11.18 -18.71
C LYS A 166 -19.08 12.39 -19.43
N GLY A 167 -20.40 12.43 -19.60
CA GLY A 167 -21.13 13.58 -20.17
C GLY A 167 -21.06 14.86 -19.32
N MET A 168 -20.65 14.73 -18.05
CA MET A 168 -20.33 15.85 -17.15
C MET A 168 -18.84 16.16 -17.06
N GLY A 169 -17.98 15.42 -17.77
CA GLY A 169 -16.54 15.70 -17.87
C GLY A 169 -15.65 14.86 -16.95
N PHE A 170 -16.19 13.95 -16.15
CA PHE A 170 -15.38 13.02 -15.34
C PHE A 170 -14.76 11.93 -16.22
N ASN A 171 -13.44 11.91 -16.30
CA ASN A 171 -12.68 11.05 -17.21
C ASN A 171 -12.33 9.68 -16.59
N ALA A 172 -12.49 9.49 -15.28
CA ALA A 172 -12.21 8.20 -14.65
C ALA A 172 -13.35 7.16 -14.81
N ALA A 173 -14.62 7.57 -14.90
CA ALA A 173 -15.77 6.66 -14.81
C ALA A 173 -15.76 5.52 -15.86
N ARG A 174 -15.89 4.27 -15.40
CA ARG A 174 -15.84 3.03 -16.23
C ARG A 174 -16.74 1.93 -15.64
N SER A 175 -17.07 0.95 -16.46
CA SER A 175 -17.91 -0.21 -16.13
C SER A 175 -17.24 -1.55 -16.40
N ASP A 176 -15.97 -1.55 -16.82
CA ASP A 176 -15.28 -2.76 -17.29
C ASP A 176 -14.53 -3.50 -16.18
N GLY A 177 -14.62 -3.03 -14.93
CA GLY A 177 -13.92 -3.60 -13.77
C GLY A 177 -12.41 -3.41 -13.79
N LYS A 178 -11.84 -2.87 -14.87
CA LYS A 178 -10.39 -2.74 -15.06
C LYS A 178 -9.91 -1.42 -14.48
N ASP A 179 -8.82 -1.48 -13.72
CA ASP A 179 -8.18 -0.25 -13.25
C ASP A 179 -7.52 0.51 -14.41
N LEU A 180 -7.60 1.83 -14.37
CA LEU A 180 -6.75 2.68 -15.19
C LEU A 180 -5.30 2.44 -14.78
N GLU A 181 -4.38 2.45 -15.74
CA GLU A 181 -2.94 2.28 -15.49
C GLU A 181 -2.43 3.25 -14.41
N PHE A 182 -2.94 4.48 -14.40
CA PHE A 182 -2.61 5.47 -13.38
C PHE A 182 -2.95 5.00 -11.95
N PHE A 183 -4.06 4.26 -11.78
CA PHE A 183 -4.59 3.83 -10.49
C PHE A 183 -4.22 2.42 -10.06
N SER A 184 -3.73 1.56 -10.96
CA SER A 184 -3.47 0.14 -10.68
C SER A 184 -2.59 -0.07 -9.44
N ARG A 185 -1.55 0.75 -9.28
CA ARG A 185 -0.62 0.72 -8.13
C ARG A 185 -1.17 1.27 -6.81
N PHE A 186 -2.30 1.99 -6.84
CA PHE A 186 -2.88 2.63 -5.66
C PHE A 186 -4.09 1.88 -5.11
N ARG A 187 -4.51 0.79 -5.79
CA ARG A 187 -5.61 -0.04 -5.34
C ARG A 187 -5.25 -0.66 -3.98
N ILE A 188 -5.77 -0.06 -2.90
CA ILE A 188 -5.69 -0.65 -1.58
C ILE A 188 -6.76 -1.73 -1.48
N GLU A 189 -6.32 -2.97 -1.37
CA GLU A 189 -7.17 -4.13 -1.14
C GLU A 189 -7.79 -4.06 0.28
N ARG A 190 -8.98 -3.45 0.39
CA ARG A 190 -9.69 -3.25 1.67
C ARG A 190 -10.71 -4.36 1.98
N SER A 191 -11.14 -5.15 1.00
CA SER A 191 -12.07 -6.28 1.20
C SER A 191 -11.29 -7.58 1.40
N TYR A 192 -11.76 -8.46 2.29
CA TYR A 192 -11.30 -9.85 2.32
C TYR A 192 -11.49 -10.51 0.95
N LEU A 193 -10.66 -11.50 0.60
CA LEU A 193 -10.84 -12.31 -0.60
C LEU A 193 -12.28 -12.86 -0.64
N THR A 194 -12.92 -12.80 -1.81
CA THR A 194 -14.21 -13.50 -2.01
C THR A 194 -13.98 -15.01 -1.95
N ASP A 195 -15.04 -15.82 -1.81
CA ASP A 195 -14.92 -17.28 -1.81
C ASP A 195 -14.25 -17.80 -3.10
N GLU A 196 -14.58 -17.22 -4.26
CA GLU A 196 -13.90 -17.54 -5.54
C GLU A 196 -12.39 -17.26 -5.50
N HIS A 197 -11.96 -16.16 -4.89
CA HIS A 197 -10.54 -15.86 -4.72
C HIS A 197 -9.87 -16.85 -3.75
N ASN A 198 -10.56 -17.24 -2.67
CA ASN A 198 -10.05 -18.27 -1.75
C ASN A 198 -9.97 -19.65 -2.44
N ASP A 199 -10.90 -19.98 -3.33
CA ASP A 199 -10.85 -21.21 -4.11
C ASP A 199 -9.68 -21.21 -5.09
N LYS A 200 -9.46 -20.13 -5.84
CA LYS A 200 -8.25 -19.95 -6.67
C LYS A 200 -6.98 -20.09 -5.84
N PHE A 201 -6.94 -19.51 -4.64
CA PHE A 201 -5.81 -19.67 -3.73
C PHE A 201 -5.58 -21.12 -3.31
N ARG A 202 -6.64 -21.84 -2.92
CA ARG A 202 -6.57 -23.26 -2.56
C ARG A 202 -6.07 -24.09 -3.73
N GLU A 203 -6.50 -23.78 -4.95
CA GLU A 203 -6.01 -24.44 -6.15
C GLU A 203 -4.53 -24.17 -6.40
N GLU A 204 -4.07 -22.93 -6.28
CA GLU A 204 -2.65 -22.60 -6.40
C GLU A 204 -1.80 -23.26 -5.30
N LEU A 205 -2.27 -23.28 -4.05
CA LEU A 205 -1.63 -24.05 -2.97
C LEU A 205 -1.58 -25.54 -3.31
N LYS A 206 -2.67 -26.13 -3.82
CA LYS A 206 -2.69 -27.53 -4.25
C LYS A 206 -1.68 -27.80 -5.35
N LYS A 207 -1.58 -26.92 -6.36
CA LYS A 207 -0.58 -27.03 -7.44
C LYS A 207 0.85 -26.98 -6.91
N ARG A 208 1.16 -26.03 -6.02
CA ARG A 208 2.50 -25.89 -5.43
C ARG A 208 2.88 -27.02 -4.48
N ASN A 209 1.89 -27.64 -3.84
CA ASN A 209 2.07 -28.79 -2.95
C ASN A 209 1.79 -30.14 -3.62
N ALA A 210 1.56 -30.17 -4.93
CA ALA A 210 1.23 -31.42 -5.63
C ALA A 210 2.44 -32.37 -5.67
N GLY A 211 2.18 -33.65 -5.41
CA GLY A 211 3.20 -34.70 -5.43
C GLY A 211 4.33 -34.44 -4.42
N ASN A 212 5.57 -34.62 -4.87
CA ASN A 212 6.77 -34.41 -4.07
C ASN A 212 7.49 -33.09 -4.40
N ALA A 213 6.76 -32.05 -4.86
CA ALA A 213 7.36 -30.81 -5.37
C ALA A 213 8.30 -30.10 -4.37
N VAL A 214 7.99 -30.12 -3.07
CA VAL A 214 8.88 -29.55 -2.03
C VAL A 214 10.15 -30.40 -1.87
N GLU A 215 10.02 -31.73 -1.82
CA GLU A 215 11.15 -32.66 -1.78
C GLU A 215 12.06 -32.50 -3.01
N ALA A 216 11.47 -32.41 -4.20
CA ALA A 216 12.21 -32.20 -5.44
C ALA A 216 12.93 -30.85 -5.48
N ALA A 217 12.31 -29.78 -4.94
CA ALA A 217 12.94 -28.46 -4.86
C ALA A 217 14.12 -28.41 -3.86
N LEU A 218 14.10 -29.29 -2.86
CA LEU A 218 15.10 -29.38 -1.79
C LEU A 218 15.94 -30.66 -1.89
N ALA A 219 16.32 -31.04 -3.12
CA ALA A 219 17.09 -32.25 -3.39
C ALA A 219 18.56 -32.18 -2.92
N GLY A 220 19.14 -30.97 -2.84
CA GLY A 220 20.54 -30.75 -2.48
C GLY A 220 20.73 -30.57 -0.96
N ALA A 221 21.87 -31.04 -0.45
CA ALA A 221 22.30 -30.69 0.90
C ALA A 221 22.41 -29.16 1.02
N GLY A 222 21.91 -28.61 2.13
CA GLY A 222 21.91 -27.17 2.36
C GLY A 222 20.69 -26.43 1.78
N ASP A 223 19.84 -27.10 1.00
CA ASP A 223 18.67 -26.47 0.42
C ASP A 223 17.63 -26.08 1.48
N VAL A 224 17.06 -24.89 1.32
CA VAL A 224 15.98 -24.36 2.16
C VAL A 224 14.91 -23.67 1.31
N ALA A 225 13.69 -23.66 1.84
CA ALA A 225 12.58 -22.93 1.27
C ALA A 225 11.69 -22.32 2.36
N VAL A 226 11.06 -21.21 2.03
CA VAL A 226 9.99 -20.62 2.83
C VAL A 226 8.88 -20.16 1.92
N GLU A 227 7.65 -20.56 2.27
CA GLU A 227 6.44 -20.10 1.62
C GLU A 227 5.54 -19.45 2.67
N CYS A 228 5.02 -18.28 2.37
CA CYS A 228 4.09 -17.58 3.25
C CYS A 228 3.11 -16.73 2.46
N TYR A 229 1.98 -16.42 3.07
CA TYR A 229 0.94 -15.61 2.45
C TYR A 229 0.26 -14.72 3.49
N GLY A 230 -0.13 -13.52 3.04
CA GLY A 230 -0.73 -12.51 3.89
C GLY A 230 -2.13 -12.88 4.37
N ARG A 231 -2.62 -12.15 5.39
CA ARG A 231 -3.89 -12.42 6.07
C ARG A 231 -5.11 -12.60 5.15
N GLN A 232 -5.14 -11.94 4.00
CA GLN A 232 -6.32 -12.00 3.13
C GLN A 232 -6.45 -13.36 2.43
N ALA A 233 -5.35 -14.09 2.22
CA ALA A 233 -5.34 -15.46 1.73
C ALA A 233 -5.51 -16.47 2.87
N GLU A 234 -6.65 -17.16 2.97
CA GLU A 234 -6.90 -18.22 3.98
C GLU A 234 -6.54 -17.83 5.42
N ARG A 235 -6.77 -16.56 5.80
CA ARG A 235 -6.43 -16.05 7.14
C ARG A 235 -4.93 -16.05 7.45
N GLY A 236 -4.08 -16.16 6.43
CA GLY A 236 -2.64 -16.16 6.53
C GLY A 236 -2.07 -17.53 6.92
N GLY A 237 -0.80 -17.78 6.61
CA GLY A 237 -0.16 -19.07 6.86
C GLY A 237 1.11 -19.26 6.02
N GLY A 238 1.58 -20.51 5.97
CA GLY A 238 2.79 -20.86 5.23
C GLY A 238 3.56 -22.00 5.87
N TRP A 239 4.77 -22.22 5.40
CA TRP A 239 5.69 -23.21 5.93
C TRP A 239 7.15 -22.82 5.66
N MET A 240 8.06 -23.39 6.44
CA MET A 240 9.50 -23.38 6.21
C MET A 240 9.95 -24.82 6.00
N ALA A 241 10.91 -25.06 5.12
CA ALA A 241 11.47 -26.39 4.94
C ALA A 241 12.96 -26.33 4.65
N PHE A 242 13.67 -27.39 5.01
CA PHE A 242 15.10 -27.52 4.78
C PHE A 242 15.49 -28.98 4.56
N ARG A 243 16.57 -29.22 3.80
CA ARG A 243 17.11 -30.57 3.58
C ARG A 243 18.01 -30.97 4.75
N GLY A 244 17.47 -31.76 5.65
CA GLY A 244 18.20 -32.40 6.74
C GLY A 244 18.88 -33.71 6.32
N ALA A 245 19.61 -34.33 7.25
CA ALA A 245 20.34 -35.57 6.98
C ALA A 245 19.43 -36.76 6.63
N ALA A 246 18.20 -36.79 7.18
CA ALA A 246 17.23 -37.87 6.96
C ALA A 246 16.24 -37.60 5.82
N GLY A 247 16.25 -36.40 5.21
CA GLY A 247 15.26 -35.97 4.23
C GLY A 247 14.86 -34.50 4.41
N VAL A 248 13.78 -34.07 3.77
CA VAL A 248 13.25 -32.72 4.00
C VAL A 248 12.48 -32.68 5.31
N GLU A 249 12.82 -31.71 6.14
CA GLU A 249 12.05 -31.35 7.33
C GLU A 249 11.21 -30.12 7.05
N LYS A 250 9.95 -30.15 7.49
CA LYS A 250 8.98 -29.08 7.26
C LYS A 250 8.42 -28.54 8.57
N LEU A 251 8.35 -27.23 8.68
CA LEU A 251 7.84 -26.47 9.82
C LEU A 251 6.63 -25.66 9.37
N GLU A 252 5.44 -25.98 9.87
CA GLU A 252 4.22 -25.25 9.51
C GLU A 252 4.15 -23.91 10.27
N LEU A 253 3.77 -22.85 9.56
CA LEU A 253 3.46 -21.56 10.16
C LEU A 253 1.97 -21.54 10.48
N THR A 254 1.63 -21.55 11.78
CA THR A 254 0.23 -21.61 12.19
C THR A 254 -0.57 -20.45 11.58
N PRO A 255 -1.68 -20.73 10.88
CA PRO A 255 -2.56 -19.68 10.36
C PRO A 255 -3.02 -18.70 11.44
N ASN A 256 -3.35 -17.46 11.06
CA ASN A 256 -3.82 -16.44 12.00
C ASN A 256 -2.85 -16.16 13.18
N SER A 257 -1.54 -16.39 12.98
CA SER A 257 -0.54 -16.12 14.00
C SER A 257 0.27 -14.86 13.66
N VAL A 258 0.18 -13.87 14.56
CA VAL A 258 0.88 -12.60 14.41
C VAL A 258 2.36 -12.71 14.84
N GLY A 259 3.22 -11.91 14.24
CA GLY A 259 4.66 -11.91 14.49
C GLY A 259 5.48 -12.45 13.33
N ILE A 260 6.77 -12.62 13.58
CA ILE A 260 7.73 -13.25 12.65
C ILE A 260 8.10 -14.61 13.22
N TRP A 261 7.94 -15.64 12.41
CA TRP A 261 8.47 -16.96 12.69
C TRP A 261 9.94 -17.01 12.30
N CYS A 262 10.76 -17.65 13.13
CA CYS A 262 12.20 -17.73 12.98
C CYS A 262 12.64 -19.17 13.22
N ALA A 263 13.11 -19.84 12.17
CA ALA A 263 13.83 -21.10 12.27
C ALA A 263 15.34 -20.81 12.19
N GLU A 264 16.05 -21.22 13.22
CA GLU A 264 17.51 -21.19 13.30
C GLU A 264 18.03 -22.59 13.01
N LEU A 265 19.01 -22.69 12.11
CA LEU A 265 19.57 -23.97 11.70
C LEU A 265 21.04 -24.08 12.14
N THR A 266 21.55 -25.29 12.16
CA THR A 266 22.98 -25.57 12.06
C THR A 266 23.30 -26.14 10.69
N ILE A 267 24.50 -25.85 10.19
CA ILE A 267 25.06 -26.49 9.00
C ILE A 267 26.34 -27.21 9.40
N ASP A 268 26.46 -28.48 9.03
CA ASP A 268 27.68 -29.24 9.30
C ASP A 268 28.72 -29.12 8.17
N GLY A 269 29.87 -29.78 8.33
CA GLY A 269 30.95 -29.75 7.34
C GLY A 269 30.62 -30.41 6.00
N THR A 270 29.50 -31.14 5.91
CA THR A 270 28.99 -31.77 4.68
C THR A 270 27.90 -30.92 4.01
N GLY A 271 27.47 -29.83 4.65
CA GLY A 271 26.38 -28.97 4.21
C GLY A 271 25.00 -29.44 4.67
N ALA A 272 24.91 -30.50 5.48
CA ALA A 272 23.64 -30.98 6.00
C ALA A 272 23.10 -30.00 7.05
N LEU A 273 21.80 -29.73 6.98
CA LEU A 273 21.11 -28.82 7.88
C LEU A 273 20.44 -29.59 9.03
N ALA A 274 20.32 -28.94 10.18
CA ALA A 274 19.49 -29.43 11.28
C ALA A 274 18.84 -28.25 12.00
N LEU A 275 17.63 -28.46 12.54
CA LEU A 275 16.94 -27.42 13.31
C LEU A 275 17.62 -27.21 14.67
N ALA A 276 18.07 -25.98 14.92
CA ALA A 276 18.59 -25.58 16.23
C ALA A 276 17.48 -25.04 17.13
N ASP A 277 16.58 -24.21 16.58
CA ASP A 277 15.41 -23.71 17.28
C ASP A 277 14.37 -23.18 16.28
N HIS A 278 13.09 -23.17 16.69
CA HIS A 278 12.00 -22.60 15.91
C HIS A 278 11.04 -21.85 16.83
N LYS A 279 10.94 -20.52 16.67
CA LYS A 279 10.04 -19.69 17.50
C LYS A 279 9.35 -18.59 16.72
N ARG A 280 8.14 -18.27 17.17
CA ARG A 280 7.39 -17.08 16.76
C ARG A 280 7.66 -15.92 17.71
N VAL A 281 8.00 -14.76 17.16
CA VAL A 281 8.18 -13.51 17.89
C VAL A 281 7.00 -12.57 17.63
N ASP A 282 6.15 -12.36 18.63
CA ASP A 282 4.91 -11.57 18.51
C ASP A 282 5.16 -10.06 18.68
N PHE A 283 5.58 -9.42 17.60
CA PHE A 283 5.76 -7.96 17.53
C PHE A 283 4.45 -7.17 17.54
N TYR A 284 3.31 -7.83 17.30
CA TYR A 284 2.01 -7.17 17.17
C TYR A 284 1.38 -6.89 18.54
N ASN A 285 1.36 -7.90 19.40
CA ASN A 285 0.78 -7.79 20.74
C ASN A 285 1.83 -7.42 21.81
N LYS A 286 3.09 -7.84 21.63
CA LYS A 286 4.14 -7.73 22.66
C LYS A 286 5.33 -6.91 22.20
N ARG A 287 5.09 -5.84 21.42
CA ARG A 287 6.10 -5.08 20.66
C ARG A 287 7.43 -4.84 21.37
N ASP A 288 7.42 -4.20 22.53
CA ASP A 288 8.66 -3.73 23.16
C ASP A 288 9.49 -4.92 23.67
N LYS A 289 8.83 -5.89 24.32
CA LYS A 289 9.45 -7.15 24.75
C LYS A 289 9.94 -7.97 23.56
N ALA A 290 9.12 -8.13 22.53
CA ALA A 290 9.46 -8.86 21.30
C ALA A 290 10.66 -8.23 20.58
N THR A 291 10.73 -6.90 20.53
CA THR A 291 11.86 -6.15 19.95
C THR A 291 13.15 -6.40 20.73
N ALA A 292 13.08 -6.33 22.07
CA ALA A 292 14.23 -6.61 22.92
C ALA A 292 14.69 -8.07 22.80
N ASP A 293 13.76 -9.02 22.88
CA ASP A 293 14.04 -10.46 22.80
C ASP A 293 14.64 -10.84 21.45
N PHE A 294 14.06 -10.36 20.34
CA PHE A 294 14.59 -10.62 18.99
C PHE A 294 15.98 -10.03 18.79
N SER A 295 16.17 -8.76 19.19
CA SER A 295 17.47 -8.09 19.06
C SER A 295 18.55 -8.77 19.89
N LYS A 296 18.24 -9.15 21.14
CA LYS A 296 19.14 -9.89 22.02
C LYS A 296 19.50 -11.24 21.41
N ARG A 297 18.51 -11.95 20.89
CA ARG A 297 18.67 -13.27 20.28
C ARG A 297 19.56 -13.22 19.05
N VAL A 298 19.28 -12.35 18.10
CA VAL A 298 20.10 -12.19 16.88
C VAL A 298 21.53 -11.75 17.21
N LYS A 299 21.74 -10.96 18.27
CA LYS A 299 23.09 -10.61 18.74
C LYS A 299 23.84 -11.81 19.34
N ALA A 300 23.13 -12.72 20.01
CA ALA A 300 23.71 -13.90 20.63
C ALA A 300 23.97 -15.07 19.67
N MET A 301 23.39 -15.05 18.46
CA MET A 301 23.65 -16.06 17.43
C MET A 301 25.14 -16.12 17.05
N LYS A 302 25.64 -17.33 16.83
CA LYS A 302 27.00 -17.54 16.33
C LYS A 302 27.11 -17.02 14.89
N PRO A 303 28.23 -16.39 14.48
CA PRO A 303 28.47 -16.08 13.08
C PRO A 303 28.32 -17.33 12.20
N GLY A 304 27.61 -17.19 11.09
CA GLY A 304 27.33 -18.29 10.17
C GLY A 304 26.05 -19.07 10.46
N THR A 305 25.32 -18.82 11.56
CA THR A 305 24.03 -19.49 11.83
C THR A 305 23.01 -19.17 10.73
N PRO A 306 22.55 -20.16 9.94
CA PRO A 306 21.49 -19.97 8.96
C PRO A 306 20.14 -19.70 9.61
N VAL A 307 19.34 -18.84 8.98
CA VAL A 307 18.01 -18.46 9.45
C VAL A 307 16.99 -18.44 8.32
N ILE A 308 15.78 -18.91 8.64
CA ILE A 308 14.60 -18.79 7.79
C ILE A 308 13.55 -18.01 8.56
N LEU A 309 13.06 -16.91 7.97
CA LEU A 309 12.05 -16.03 8.54
C LEU A 309 10.82 -15.97 7.65
N GLY A 310 9.64 -15.90 8.27
CA GLY A 310 8.36 -15.80 7.56
C GLY A 310 7.24 -15.24 8.43
N ILE A 311 6.23 -14.64 7.79
CA ILE A 311 5.04 -14.11 8.46
C ILE A 311 3.81 -14.90 8.01
N ALA A 312 3.03 -15.39 8.98
CA ALA A 312 1.75 -16.04 8.70
C ALA A 312 0.60 -15.03 8.56
N ASP A 313 0.43 -14.10 9.50
CA ASP A 313 -0.63 -13.08 9.44
C ASP A 313 -0.07 -11.67 9.21
N THR A 314 0.59 -11.14 10.24
CA THR A 314 1.20 -9.82 10.22
C THR A 314 2.24 -9.70 11.32
N ALA A 315 3.34 -8.97 11.08
CA ALA A 315 4.30 -8.62 12.13
C ALA A 315 3.96 -7.31 12.86
N CYS A 316 3.24 -6.39 12.22
CA CYS A 316 2.94 -5.08 12.79
C CYS A 316 1.50 -4.64 12.52
N ALA A 317 1.07 -3.50 13.06
CA ALA A 317 -0.21 -2.88 12.71
C ALA A 317 0.02 -1.72 11.73
N ALA A 318 -0.97 -1.38 10.90
CA ALA A 318 -0.84 -0.26 9.96
C ALA A 318 -0.47 1.07 10.64
N SER A 319 -1.03 1.34 11.82
CA SER A 319 -0.74 2.53 12.62
C SER A 319 0.54 2.42 13.47
N ARG A 320 1.14 1.24 13.56
CA ARG A 320 2.28 0.93 14.44
C ARG A 320 3.28 0.02 13.71
N PRO A 321 4.07 0.55 12.76
CA PRO A 321 5.07 -0.23 12.04
C PRO A 321 6.19 -0.73 12.98
N LEU A 322 6.97 -1.71 12.52
CA LEU A 322 8.15 -2.19 13.26
C LEU A 322 9.17 -1.05 13.43
N GLY A 323 9.81 -1.00 14.60
CA GLY A 323 10.83 0.00 14.93
C GLY A 323 12.21 -0.33 14.35
N GLY A 324 13.10 0.67 14.30
CA GLY A 324 14.44 0.55 13.72
C GLY A 324 15.29 -0.59 14.30
N ALA A 325 15.17 -0.88 15.59
CA ALA A 325 15.89 -1.97 16.24
C ALA A 325 15.62 -3.35 15.62
N VAL A 326 14.40 -3.59 15.11
CA VAL A 326 14.06 -4.84 14.42
C VAL A 326 14.80 -4.93 13.09
N TYR A 327 14.83 -3.85 12.32
CA TYR A 327 15.57 -3.79 11.04
C TYR A 327 17.06 -3.88 11.25
N SER A 328 17.63 -3.24 12.28
CA SER A 328 19.04 -3.41 12.64
C SER A 328 19.37 -4.86 12.99
N ALA A 329 18.45 -5.59 13.64
CA ALA A 329 18.63 -7.02 13.88
C ALA A 329 18.57 -7.82 12.56
N LEU A 330 17.62 -7.53 11.66
CA LEU A 330 17.53 -8.17 10.34
C LEU A 330 18.78 -7.92 9.47
N GLN A 331 19.37 -6.72 9.54
CA GLN A 331 20.62 -6.39 8.85
C GLN A 331 21.79 -7.27 9.31
N LEU A 332 21.84 -7.64 10.60
CA LEU A 332 22.84 -8.59 11.09
C LEU A 332 22.66 -10.01 10.53
N LEU A 333 21.53 -10.29 9.89
CA LEU A 333 21.21 -11.54 9.20
C LEU A 333 21.33 -11.41 7.68
N GLY A 334 21.78 -10.24 7.19
CA GLY A 334 22.01 -9.94 5.77
C GLY A 334 20.92 -9.12 5.08
N ALA A 335 19.88 -8.63 5.78
CA ALA A 335 18.89 -7.75 5.16
C ALA A 335 19.55 -6.47 4.60
N PRO A 336 19.05 -5.91 3.48
CA PRO A 336 19.60 -4.69 2.91
C PRO A 336 19.37 -3.46 3.81
N GLU A 337 20.22 -2.45 3.70
CA GLU A 337 20.11 -1.24 4.52
C GLU A 337 18.84 -0.43 4.20
N ASP A 338 18.46 -0.41 2.93
CA ASP A 338 17.29 0.26 2.37
C ASP A 338 16.06 -0.65 2.29
N MET A 339 16.03 -1.75 3.06
CA MET A 339 14.92 -2.69 3.08
C MET A 339 13.58 -1.96 3.29
N PRO A 340 12.60 -2.14 2.37
CA PRO A 340 11.27 -1.58 2.55
C PRO A 340 10.66 -2.01 3.89
N LYS A 341 9.91 -1.10 4.51
CA LYS A 341 9.25 -1.41 5.78
C LYS A 341 8.24 -2.54 5.56
N ILE A 342 8.29 -3.55 6.42
CA ILE A 342 7.33 -4.65 6.43
C ILE A 342 5.92 -4.06 6.62
N GLU A 343 5.06 -4.29 5.63
CA GLU A 343 3.72 -3.73 5.60
C GLU A 343 2.70 -4.54 6.42
N TYR A 344 1.62 -3.87 6.84
CA TYR A 344 0.53 -4.51 7.57
C TYR A 344 -0.15 -5.60 6.74
N ARG A 345 -0.15 -6.83 7.27
CA ARG A 345 -0.75 -8.03 6.68
C ARG A 345 -0.13 -8.51 5.36
N ALA A 346 0.99 -7.94 4.95
CA ALA A 346 1.70 -8.36 3.74
C ALA A 346 2.37 -9.72 3.93
N ALA A 347 2.41 -10.52 2.86
CA ALA A 347 3.29 -11.67 2.81
C ALA A 347 4.75 -11.17 2.85
N TRP A 348 5.57 -11.73 3.74
CA TRP A 348 6.99 -11.39 3.81
C TRP A 348 7.79 -12.56 4.34
N ALA A 349 8.94 -12.80 3.71
CA ALA A 349 9.90 -13.79 4.15
C ALA A 349 11.34 -13.33 3.92
N MET A 350 12.26 -13.98 4.62
CA MET A 350 13.68 -13.78 4.46
C MET A 350 14.46 -15.06 4.74
N VAL A 351 15.48 -15.33 3.94
CA VAL A 351 16.47 -16.38 4.17
C VAL A 351 17.83 -15.71 4.22
N GLY A 352 18.59 -15.97 5.28
CA GLY A 352 19.89 -15.34 5.49
C GLY A 352 20.71 -16.09 6.53
N TYR A 353 21.79 -15.49 7.00
CA TYR A 353 22.58 -16.05 8.08
C TYR A 353 23.26 -14.96 8.90
N LYS A 354 23.56 -15.25 10.16
CA LYS A 354 24.22 -14.30 11.06
C LYS A 354 25.60 -13.90 10.53
N GLY A 355 25.82 -12.59 10.37
CA GLY A 355 27.08 -12.05 9.85
C GLY A 355 27.19 -12.05 8.33
N CYS A 356 26.09 -12.35 7.63
CA CYS A 356 25.96 -12.05 6.20
C CYS A 356 26.07 -10.53 5.97
N ALA A 357 26.75 -10.12 4.90
CA ALA A 357 26.84 -8.71 4.54
C ALA A 357 25.44 -8.13 4.27
N PRO A 358 25.18 -6.85 4.58
CA PRO A 358 23.90 -6.21 4.23
C PRO A 358 23.58 -6.38 2.74
N GLY A 359 22.35 -6.80 2.44
CA GLY A 359 21.88 -7.12 1.09
C GLY A 359 22.24 -8.53 0.60
N GLY A 360 22.97 -9.32 1.40
CA GLY A 360 23.28 -10.71 1.09
C GLY A 360 22.16 -11.70 1.43
N ALA A 361 21.18 -11.32 2.26
CA ALA A 361 20.00 -12.13 2.52
C ALA A 361 19.03 -12.09 1.34
N LEU A 362 18.34 -13.21 1.10
CA LEU A 362 17.23 -13.28 0.19
C LEU A 362 15.97 -12.84 0.92
N THR A 363 15.39 -11.70 0.54
CA THR A 363 14.14 -11.21 1.12
C THR A 363 13.17 -10.77 0.04
N ALA A 364 11.88 -10.96 0.28
CA ALA A 364 10.82 -10.42 -0.55
C ALA A 364 9.61 -10.04 0.29
N MET A 365 8.84 -9.09 -0.24
CA MET A 365 7.53 -8.69 0.28
C MET A 365 6.52 -8.75 -0.85
N GLY A 366 5.41 -9.42 -0.62
CA GLY A 366 4.24 -9.38 -1.48
C GLY A 366 3.17 -8.44 -0.94
N THR A 367 1.99 -8.47 -1.56
CA THR A 367 0.78 -7.86 -1.00
C THR A 367 0.15 -8.76 0.06
N ARG A 368 -1.04 -8.37 0.55
CA ARG A 368 -1.83 -9.14 1.52
C ARG A 368 -2.48 -10.40 0.92
N SER A 369 -2.52 -10.48 -0.41
CA SER A 369 -3.09 -11.53 -1.25
C SER A 369 -2.04 -12.21 -2.13
N THR A 370 -0.76 -12.08 -1.77
CA THR A 370 0.32 -12.73 -2.49
C THR A 370 0.70 -14.04 -1.79
N LEU A 371 0.83 -15.11 -2.59
CA LEU A 371 1.51 -16.32 -2.19
C LEU A 371 3.00 -16.18 -2.55
N LEU A 372 3.83 -16.02 -1.53
CA LEU A 372 5.25 -15.72 -1.65
C LEU A 372 6.07 -16.97 -1.36
N ARG A 373 7.03 -17.31 -2.23
CA ARG A 373 8.02 -18.37 -1.98
C ARG A 373 9.45 -17.92 -2.29
N LEU A 374 10.38 -18.28 -1.40
CA LEU A 374 11.82 -18.11 -1.56
C LEU A 374 12.50 -19.47 -1.48
N ASP A 375 13.45 -19.75 -2.37
CA ASP A 375 14.28 -20.95 -2.33
C ASP A 375 15.76 -20.54 -2.35
N ALA A 376 16.55 -21.07 -1.43
CA ALA A 376 17.98 -20.82 -1.32
C ALA A 376 18.73 -22.11 -0.97
N THR A 377 20.05 -22.03 -0.98
CA THR A 377 20.90 -23.12 -0.51
C THR A 377 22.05 -22.56 0.30
N PHE A 378 22.31 -23.17 1.45
CA PHE A 378 23.45 -22.86 2.29
C PHE A 378 24.60 -23.82 2.00
N GLY A 379 25.82 -23.31 2.08
CA GLY A 379 27.03 -24.12 1.95
C GLY A 379 28.10 -23.66 2.93
N VAL A 380 29.21 -24.39 2.92
CA VAL A 380 30.39 -24.05 3.71
C VAL A 380 31.56 -23.89 2.75
N ASP A 381 32.23 -22.74 2.77
CA ASP A 381 33.40 -22.51 1.93
C ASP A 381 34.65 -23.24 2.43
N LYS A 382 35.75 -23.14 1.68
CA LYS A 382 37.04 -23.76 2.03
C LYS A 382 37.60 -23.26 3.38
N ALA A 383 37.18 -22.07 3.83
CA ALA A 383 37.57 -21.48 5.10
C ALA A 383 36.59 -21.83 6.25
N LYS A 384 35.69 -22.79 6.04
CA LYS A 384 34.65 -23.21 6.98
C LYS A 384 33.65 -22.11 7.33
N LYS A 385 33.44 -21.14 6.45
CA LYS A 385 32.45 -20.07 6.62
C LYS A 385 31.17 -20.41 5.88
N THR A 386 30.03 -20.11 6.50
CA THR A 386 28.72 -20.25 5.87
C THR A 386 28.61 -19.32 4.66
N THR A 387 28.08 -19.86 3.57
CA THR A 387 27.72 -19.15 2.35
C THR A 387 26.26 -19.43 2.02
N MET A 388 25.66 -18.58 1.19
CA MET A 388 24.30 -18.77 0.72
C MET A 388 24.22 -18.41 -0.77
N ALA A 389 23.52 -19.23 -1.54
CA ALA A 389 23.20 -18.96 -2.92
C ALA A 389 21.67 -18.99 -3.14
N VAL A 390 21.19 -18.10 -4.00
CA VAL A 390 19.77 -18.03 -4.36
C VAL A 390 19.47 -19.12 -5.39
N LYS A 391 18.54 -20.03 -5.09
CA LYS A 391 18.01 -21.00 -6.07
C LYS A 391 16.86 -20.39 -6.86
N LYS A 392 16.02 -19.61 -6.18
CA LYS A 392 14.90 -18.88 -6.77
C LYS A 392 14.73 -17.54 -6.06
N LYS A 393 14.86 -16.43 -6.81
CA LYS A 393 14.83 -15.06 -6.25
C LYS A 393 13.57 -14.79 -5.41
N ALA A 394 12.40 -14.81 -6.05
CA ALA A 394 11.12 -14.74 -5.39
C ALA A 394 10.03 -15.20 -6.35
N ASP A 395 9.16 -16.09 -5.89
CA ASP A 395 7.91 -16.42 -6.56
C ASP A 395 6.76 -15.69 -5.89
N LEU A 396 6.19 -14.71 -6.57
CA LEU A 396 5.09 -13.88 -6.08
C LEU A 396 3.85 -14.16 -6.94
N THR A 397 3.01 -15.09 -6.50
CA THR A 397 1.73 -15.34 -7.17
C THR A 397 0.66 -14.49 -6.51
N SER A 398 0.16 -13.50 -7.24
CA SER A 398 -1.03 -12.74 -6.81
C SER A 398 -2.27 -13.61 -7.01
N ILE A 399 -3.09 -13.72 -5.97
CA ILE A 399 -4.36 -14.48 -5.99
C ILE A 399 -5.48 -13.64 -6.61
N ILE A 400 -5.26 -12.32 -6.66
CA ILE A 400 -6.16 -11.37 -7.31
C ILE A 400 -5.51 -10.93 -8.60
N ASP A 401 -6.33 -10.79 -9.64
CA ASP A 401 -5.96 -10.13 -10.90
C ASP A 401 -5.74 -8.62 -10.67
N VAL A 402 -4.72 -8.23 -9.92
CA VAL A 402 -4.22 -6.85 -9.86
C VAL A 402 -2.85 -6.82 -10.52
N VAL A 403 -2.82 -6.36 -11.76
CA VAL A 403 -1.58 -6.08 -12.46
C VAL A 403 -0.91 -4.88 -11.79
N ILE A 404 0.15 -5.13 -11.03
CA ILE A 404 0.98 -4.08 -10.40
C ILE A 404 1.88 -3.49 -11.50
N GLY A 405 1.57 -2.27 -11.97
CA GLY A 405 2.42 -1.51 -12.88
C GLY A 405 3.64 -0.92 -12.16
N GLN A 406 4.82 -1.02 -12.78
CA GLN A 406 6.07 -0.41 -12.29
C GLN A 406 6.10 1.11 -12.55
N GLY A 407 6.60 1.90 -11.58
CA GLY A 407 7.29 3.18 -11.85
C GLY A 407 6.46 4.47 -11.87
N GLN A 408 6.83 5.44 -11.02
CA GLN A 408 6.27 6.80 -10.87
C GLN A 408 6.64 7.71 -12.05
N ASP A 409 5.67 8.46 -12.58
CA ASP A 409 5.94 9.71 -13.30
C ASP A 409 5.57 10.87 -12.37
N SER A 410 6.59 11.52 -11.79
CA SER A 410 6.44 12.72 -10.98
C SER A 410 6.11 13.94 -11.87
N ALA A 411 5.07 14.69 -11.47
CA ALA A 411 4.67 15.93 -12.11
C ALA A 411 5.75 17.01 -11.98
N VAL A 412 5.88 17.85 -13.01
CA VAL A 412 6.83 18.97 -13.07
C VAL A 412 6.30 20.09 -12.16
N ALA A 413 7.17 20.63 -11.29
CA ALA A 413 6.88 21.87 -10.58
C ALA A 413 6.77 23.00 -11.60
N ASN A 414 5.61 23.67 -11.65
CA ASN A 414 5.46 24.92 -12.39
C ASN A 414 6.21 26.03 -11.64
N ASP A 415 7.52 26.10 -11.82
CA ASP A 415 8.29 27.31 -11.62
C ASP A 415 8.81 27.75 -12.99
N GLU A 416 8.04 28.62 -13.66
CA GLU A 416 8.59 29.72 -14.48
C GLU A 416 7.43 30.56 -15.02
N GLN A 417 7.27 31.76 -14.45
CA GLN A 417 6.50 32.84 -15.09
C GLN A 417 7.21 33.25 -16.40
N PRO A 418 6.48 33.51 -17.49
CA PRO A 418 7.10 33.90 -18.76
C PRO A 418 7.73 35.30 -18.64
N LYS A 419 9.06 35.35 -18.75
CA LYS A 419 9.82 36.59 -18.95
C LYS A 419 9.33 37.29 -20.22
N LYS A 420 8.80 38.50 -20.06
CA LYS A 420 8.49 39.43 -21.15
C LYS A 420 9.73 39.60 -22.05
N LYS A 421 9.64 39.17 -23.31
CA LYS A 421 10.61 39.58 -24.35
C LYS A 421 10.36 41.05 -24.67
N ALA A 422 11.32 41.90 -24.31
CA ALA A 422 11.42 43.25 -24.84
C ALA A 422 11.60 43.16 -26.37
N LYS A 423 10.67 43.78 -27.12
CA LYS A 423 10.86 44.06 -28.54
C LYS A 423 11.94 45.13 -28.65
N LYS A 424 13.04 44.82 -29.32
CA LYS A 424 13.86 45.85 -29.98
C LYS A 424 13.14 46.26 -31.26
N ALA A 425 12.75 47.52 -31.32
CA ALA A 425 12.71 48.35 -32.51
C ALA A 425 13.45 49.63 -32.14
#